data_AF-A0A971IGR0-F1
#
_entry.id   AF-A0A971IGR0-F1
#
_cell.length_a   1.000
_cell.length_b   1.000
_cell.length_c   1.000
_cell.angle_alpha   90.00
_cell.angle_beta   90.00
_cell.angle_gamma   90.00
#
_symmetry.space_group_name_H-M   'P 1'
#
loop_
_entity.id
_entity.type
_entity.pdbx_description
1 polymer ?
#
loop_
_entity_poly.entity_id
_entity_poly.type
_entity_poly.pdbx_seq_one_letter_code
_entity_poly.pdbx_strand_id
1 'polypeptide(L)'
;MGKVKLDHGLVKYVTDDDEIYYVKQHFDPSFIPSRASRSFLVQETFFSYGPIEKIVSLLGIGRVNIVSVKLEHEMNLCRKDKEMLTELVGPKFYFSRAAYQYDKTSLPHKDPETAMGYQVVFDTLVRNWDDGDRNIWYVSGIPVWFDFGASLDPRCQNIYRFLLKLQDAQETGRVSVITRYFEDFSRRKDDILSRAISMVKSITLSEIRAIVEVAEHNYAGFFAEYLAKNVSQIDEDIDIIRGAFVRRELDSDRSLIFTSIPREAFGRQVK
;
A
#
# COMPACT_ATOMS: atom_id res chain seq x y z
N MET A 1 -24.38 20.24 -2.06
CA MET A 1 -23.20 20.59 -2.83
C MET A 1 -21.96 20.79 -1.94
N GLY A 2 -20.88 20.02 -2.17
CA GLY A 2 -19.62 20.14 -1.41
C GLY A 2 -18.83 21.44 -1.62
N LYS A 3 -17.67 21.56 -0.97
CA LYS A 3 -16.81 22.76 -0.98
C LYS A 3 -15.32 22.40 -1.03
N VAL A 4 -14.60 23.01 -1.96
CA VAL A 4 -13.13 22.94 -1.99
C VAL A 4 -12.54 23.90 -0.95
N LYS A 5 -11.52 23.46 -0.23
CA LYS A 5 -10.77 24.25 0.77
C LYS A 5 -9.27 24.08 0.56
N LEU A 6 -8.51 25.13 0.84
CA LEU A 6 -7.05 25.10 0.93
C LEU A 6 -6.67 25.13 2.40
N ASP A 7 -5.84 24.19 2.83
CA ASP A 7 -5.39 24.11 4.21
C ASP A 7 -3.92 23.66 4.26
N HIS A 8 -3.05 24.51 4.80
CA HIS A 8 -1.60 24.26 4.90
C HIS A 8 -0.93 23.77 3.60
N GLY A 9 -1.36 24.30 2.45
CA GLY A 9 -0.83 23.92 1.13
C GLY A 9 -1.44 22.62 0.56
N LEU A 10 -2.39 22.00 1.26
CA LEU A 10 -3.15 20.85 0.78
C LEU A 10 -4.54 21.28 0.28
N VAL A 11 -4.98 20.69 -0.83
CA VAL A 11 -6.32 20.89 -1.36
C VAL A 11 -7.25 19.82 -0.79
N LYS A 12 -8.39 20.27 -0.24
CA LYS A 12 -9.42 19.42 0.35
C LYS A 12 -10.74 19.63 -0.40
N TYR A 13 -11.54 18.58 -0.51
CA TYR A 13 -12.95 18.66 -0.89
C TYR A 13 -13.81 18.16 0.28
N VAL A 14 -14.74 18.99 0.73
CA VAL A 14 -15.68 18.67 1.82
C VAL A 14 -17.04 18.39 1.20
N THR A 15 -17.59 17.20 1.38
CA THR A 15 -18.93 16.83 0.88
C THR A 15 -20.03 17.49 1.72
N ASP A 16 -21.29 17.29 1.31
CA ASP A 16 -22.44 17.78 2.09
C ASP A 16 -22.61 17.08 3.43
N ASP A 17 -22.22 15.82 3.49
CA ASP A 17 -22.28 15.00 4.69
C ASP A 17 -21.02 15.19 5.56
N ASP A 18 -20.32 16.32 5.38
CA ASP A 18 -19.08 16.70 6.05
C ASP A 18 -17.92 15.68 5.92
N GLU A 19 -17.95 14.80 4.92
CA GLU A 19 -16.79 13.95 4.58
C GLU A 19 -15.71 14.79 3.89
N ILE A 20 -14.48 14.68 4.36
CA ILE A 20 -13.33 15.43 3.87
C ILE A 20 -12.45 14.49 3.08
N TYR A 21 -12.11 14.91 1.87
CA TYR A 21 -11.18 14.23 1.00
C TYR A 21 -10.00 15.14 0.69
N TYR A 22 -8.78 14.65 0.83
CA TYR A 22 -7.61 15.25 0.24
C TYR A 22 -7.59 14.99 -1.26
N VAL A 23 -7.35 16.05 -2.04
CA VAL A 23 -7.30 15.96 -3.50
C VAL A 23 -5.84 15.82 -3.90
N LYS A 24 -5.52 14.68 -4.52
CA LYS A 24 -4.16 14.34 -4.95
C LYS A 24 -4.08 14.40 -6.48
N GLN A 25 -2.97 14.94 -6.99
CA GLN A 25 -2.73 14.95 -8.42
C GLN A 25 -2.52 13.53 -8.94
N HIS A 26 -3.15 13.22 -10.08
CA HIS A 26 -3.03 11.94 -10.76
C HIS A 26 -1.96 12.03 -11.84
N PHE A 27 -0.98 11.12 -11.81
CA PHE A 27 0.03 11.00 -12.84
C PHE A 27 -0.11 9.66 -13.56
N ASP A 28 -0.41 9.69 -14.85
CA ASP A 28 -0.43 8.47 -15.64
C ASP A 28 0.98 7.84 -15.65
N PRO A 29 1.10 6.54 -15.31
CA PRO A 29 2.39 5.89 -15.31
C PRO A 29 2.94 5.85 -16.74
N SER A 30 4.23 6.10 -16.92
CA SER A 30 4.91 6.04 -18.23
C SER A 30 5.17 4.59 -18.70
N PHE A 31 4.23 3.69 -18.41
CA PHE A 31 4.34 2.28 -18.75
C PHE A 31 3.81 2.03 -20.15
N ILE A 32 4.69 1.53 -21.01
CA ILE A 32 4.30 0.69 -22.13
C ILE A 32 4.70 -0.72 -21.72
N PRO A 33 3.78 -1.58 -21.23
CA PRO A 33 4.05 -3.00 -21.07
C PRO A 33 4.28 -3.61 -22.45
N SER A 34 5.52 -3.58 -22.94
CA SER A 34 5.95 -4.35 -24.08
C SER A 34 5.91 -5.82 -23.69
N ARG A 35 5.19 -6.67 -24.44
CA ARG A 35 5.25 -8.13 -24.32
C ARG A 35 6.66 -8.70 -24.57
N ALA A 36 7.63 -7.86 -24.96
CA ALA A 36 8.97 -8.26 -25.32
C ALA A 36 10.01 -7.23 -24.85
N SER A 37 10.55 -7.39 -23.64
CA SER A 37 11.99 -7.19 -23.38
C SER A 37 12.35 -7.60 -21.95
N ARG A 38 13.44 -8.36 -21.81
CA ARG A 38 14.03 -8.81 -20.54
C ARG A 38 14.79 -7.70 -19.80
N SER A 39 14.46 -6.43 -20.00
CA SER A 39 15.15 -5.30 -19.37
C SER A 39 14.14 -4.45 -18.60
N PHE A 40 13.96 -4.78 -17.32
CA PHE A 40 13.16 -3.98 -16.37
C PHE A 40 13.95 -2.75 -15.92
N LEU A 41 14.12 -1.77 -16.81
CA LEU A 41 14.45 -0.40 -16.43
C LEU A 41 13.17 0.43 -16.55
N VAL A 42 12.27 0.20 -15.60
CA VAL A 42 11.10 1.05 -15.39
C VAL A 42 11.57 2.33 -14.69
N GLN A 43 11.34 3.49 -15.33
CA GLN A 43 11.62 4.79 -14.72
C GLN A 43 10.76 5.04 -13.47
N GLU A 44 11.27 5.84 -12.53
CA GLU A 44 10.62 6.24 -11.27
C GLU A 44 9.43 7.19 -11.47
N THR A 45 8.49 6.87 -12.34
CA THR A 45 7.26 7.64 -12.54
C THR A 45 6.01 6.83 -12.15
N PHE A 46 6.13 6.06 -11.06
CA PHE A 46 5.01 5.50 -10.32
C PHE A 46 4.88 6.29 -9.02
N PHE A 47 4.29 7.49 -9.10
CA PHE A 47 3.99 8.29 -7.92
C PHE A 47 2.59 8.88 -8.09
N SER A 48 1.69 8.61 -7.15
CA SER A 48 0.32 9.17 -7.08
C SER A 48 -0.54 8.90 -8.32
N TYR A 49 -1.04 7.67 -8.43
CA TYR A 49 -1.91 7.25 -9.52
C TYR A 49 -3.25 6.71 -8.99
N GLY A 50 -4.32 7.45 -9.27
CA GLY A 50 -5.64 7.26 -8.64
C GLY A 50 -6.21 5.86 -8.77
N PRO A 51 -6.22 5.22 -9.96
CA PRO A 51 -6.71 3.86 -10.13
C PRO A 51 -5.97 2.82 -9.29
N ILE A 52 -4.66 2.97 -9.10
CA ILE A 52 -3.89 2.03 -8.28
C ILE A 52 -4.16 2.24 -6.80
N GLU A 53 -4.20 3.49 -6.32
CA GLU A 53 -4.62 3.75 -4.93
C GLU A 53 -6.07 3.32 -4.67
N LYS A 54 -6.95 3.40 -5.69
CA LYS A 54 -8.32 2.88 -5.63
C LYS A 54 -8.33 1.36 -5.49
N ILE A 55 -7.53 0.63 -6.26
CA ILE A 55 -7.42 -0.84 -6.14
C ILE A 55 -6.95 -1.21 -4.74
N VAL A 56 -5.90 -0.57 -4.24
CA VAL A 56 -5.36 -0.81 -2.89
C VAL A 56 -6.41 -0.49 -1.83
N SER A 57 -7.09 0.65 -1.95
CA SER A 57 -8.18 1.05 -1.05
C SER A 57 -9.32 0.03 -1.02
N LEU A 58 -9.81 -0.41 -2.18
CA LEU A 58 -10.89 -1.38 -2.27
C LEU A 58 -10.49 -2.77 -1.75
N LEU A 59 -9.25 -3.21 -2.00
CA LEU A 59 -8.76 -4.48 -1.47
C LEU A 59 -8.69 -4.46 0.06
N GLY A 60 -8.27 -3.35 0.66
CA GLY A 60 -8.05 -3.30 2.10
C GLY A 60 -9.25 -2.83 2.93
N ILE A 61 -10.26 -2.18 2.35
CA ILE A 61 -11.49 -1.82 3.09
C ILE A 61 -12.10 -3.06 3.77
N GLY A 62 -12.36 -2.94 5.07
CA GLY A 62 -12.87 -4.04 5.91
C GLY A 62 -11.82 -5.07 6.34
N ARG A 63 -10.59 -5.01 5.81
CA ARG A 63 -9.49 -5.94 6.11
C ARG A 63 -8.33 -5.29 6.85
N VAL A 64 -8.06 -4.02 6.57
CA VAL A 64 -7.02 -3.20 7.17
C VAL A 64 -7.55 -1.79 7.44
N ASN A 65 -6.84 -1.05 8.29
CA ASN A 65 -7.21 0.31 8.64
C ASN A 65 -6.69 1.27 7.56
N ILE A 66 -7.45 1.40 6.47
CA ILE A 66 -7.08 2.25 5.36
C ILE A 66 -8.21 3.19 4.97
N VAL A 67 -7.84 4.32 4.38
CA VAL A 67 -8.81 5.30 3.90
C VAL A 67 -9.47 4.85 2.59
N SER A 68 -10.70 5.32 2.38
CA SER A 68 -11.37 5.16 1.09
C SER A 68 -10.77 6.11 0.06
N VAL A 69 -10.48 5.59 -1.13
CA VAL A 69 -10.08 6.35 -2.31
C VAL A 69 -11.26 6.43 -3.28
N LYS A 70 -11.46 7.60 -3.90
CA LYS A 70 -12.46 7.86 -4.93
C LYS A 70 -11.81 8.52 -6.15
N LEU A 71 -12.22 8.09 -7.34
CA LEU A 71 -11.88 8.72 -8.61
C LEU A 71 -12.75 9.96 -8.82
N GLU A 72 -12.34 10.82 -9.75
CA GLU A 72 -13.02 12.09 -10.03
C GLU A 72 -14.51 11.93 -10.30
N HIS A 73 -14.90 10.96 -11.13
CA HIS A 73 -16.29 10.75 -11.53
C HIS A 73 -17.19 10.24 -10.39
N GLU A 74 -16.61 9.70 -9.31
CA GLU A 74 -17.35 9.23 -8.12
C GLU A 74 -17.68 10.38 -7.16
N MET A 75 -16.99 11.52 -7.32
CA MET A 75 -17.28 12.75 -6.60
C MET A 75 -18.27 13.53 -7.46
N ASN A 76 -19.49 13.75 -6.98
CA ASN A 76 -20.53 14.52 -7.67
C ASN A 76 -20.16 16.02 -7.78
N LEU A 77 -19.05 16.33 -8.45
CA LEU A 77 -18.46 17.66 -8.55
C LEU A 77 -19.31 18.53 -9.47
N CYS A 78 -19.64 19.73 -9.01
CA CYS A 78 -20.16 20.74 -9.92
C CYS A 78 -19.04 21.24 -10.84
N ARG A 79 -19.42 21.81 -11.99
CA ARG A 79 -18.46 22.36 -12.96
C ARG A 79 -17.47 23.35 -12.33
N LYS A 80 -17.95 24.23 -11.44
CA LYS A 80 -17.13 25.22 -10.76
C LYS A 80 -16.06 24.57 -9.86
N ASP A 81 -16.44 23.56 -9.08
CA ASP A 81 -15.50 22.84 -8.21
C ASP A 81 -14.45 22.11 -9.05
N LYS A 82 -14.88 21.46 -10.14
CA LYS A 82 -13.97 20.79 -11.07
C LYS A 82 -12.96 21.76 -11.69
N GLU A 83 -13.42 22.89 -12.22
CA GLU A 83 -12.53 23.91 -12.80
C GLU A 83 -11.50 24.41 -11.76
N MET A 84 -11.95 24.66 -10.52
CA MET A 84 -11.07 25.12 -9.45
C MET A 84 -10.07 24.05 -8.99
N LEU A 85 -10.49 22.78 -8.89
CA LEU A 85 -9.58 21.67 -8.59
C LEU A 85 -8.57 21.45 -9.70
N THR A 86 -8.97 21.61 -10.96
CA THR A 86 -8.07 21.56 -12.11
C THR A 86 -6.99 22.64 -12.03
N GLU A 87 -7.35 23.86 -11.63
CA GLU A 87 -6.39 24.96 -11.44
C GLU A 87 -5.45 24.72 -10.26
N LEU A 88 -5.97 24.22 -9.14
CA LEU A 88 -5.21 24.07 -7.90
C LEU A 88 -4.33 22.81 -7.84
N VAL A 89 -4.78 21.72 -8.45
CA VAL A 89 -4.14 20.39 -8.32
C VAL A 89 -3.56 19.91 -9.65
N GLY A 90 -4.21 20.21 -10.77
CA GLY A 90 -3.82 19.77 -12.09
C GLY A 90 -4.96 19.09 -12.88
N PRO A 91 -4.72 18.70 -14.13
CA PRO A 91 -5.77 18.29 -15.06
C PRO A 91 -6.45 16.97 -14.72
N LYS A 92 -5.80 16.12 -13.92
CA LYS A 92 -6.33 14.86 -13.42
C LYS A 92 -6.02 14.76 -11.93
N PHE A 93 -6.99 14.29 -11.15
CA PHE A 93 -6.86 14.13 -9.72
C PHE A 93 -7.79 13.04 -9.19
N TYR A 94 -7.54 12.62 -7.96
CA TYR A 94 -8.37 11.67 -7.23
C TYR A 94 -8.43 12.09 -5.75
N PHE A 95 -9.28 11.41 -4.99
CA PHE A 95 -9.72 11.82 -3.67
C PHE A 95 -9.39 10.75 -2.65
N SER A 96 -8.58 11.09 -1.64
CA SER A 96 -8.27 10.21 -0.51
C SER A 96 -8.98 10.73 0.74
N ARG A 97 -9.81 9.90 1.39
CA ARG A 97 -10.57 10.32 2.58
C ARG A 97 -9.61 10.72 3.70
N ALA A 98 -9.96 11.77 4.42
CA ALA A 98 -9.18 12.26 5.55
C ALA A 98 -9.14 11.22 6.67
N ALA A 99 -7.96 10.65 6.92
CA ALA A 99 -7.77 9.60 7.93
C ALA A 99 -8.18 10.04 9.35
N TYR A 100 -8.03 11.33 9.68
CA TYR A 100 -8.41 11.86 10.98
C TYR A 100 -9.92 11.92 11.23
N GLN A 101 -10.75 11.73 10.21
CA GLN A 101 -12.20 11.65 10.38
C GLN A 101 -12.69 10.26 10.76
N TYR A 102 -11.82 9.24 10.72
CA TYR A 102 -12.16 7.92 11.19
C TYR A 102 -12.22 7.91 12.72
N ASP A 103 -13.09 7.06 13.26
CA ASP A 103 -13.18 6.81 14.68
C ASP A 103 -12.86 5.35 15.01
N LYS A 104 -12.53 5.06 16.28
CA LYS A 104 -12.20 3.71 16.73
C LYS A 104 -13.31 2.68 16.46
N THR A 105 -14.56 3.10 16.38
CA THR A 105 -15.69 2.18 16.16
C THR A 105 -15.81 1.76 14.69
N SER A 106 -15.38 2.63 13.78
CA SER A 106 -15.38 2.42 12.32
C SER A 106 -14.19 1.58 11.81
N LEU A 107 -13.12 1.45 12.62
CA LEU A 107 -11.91 0.74 12.20
C LEU A 107 -12.06 -0.79 12.27
N PRO A 108 -11.64 -1.53 11.22
CA PRO A 108 -11.61 -2.99 11.22
C PRO A 108 -10.79 -3.57 12.40
N HIS A 109 -9.62 -3.00 12.68
CA HIS A 109 -8.73 -3.45 13.76
C HIS A 109 -8.56 -2.37 14.82
N LYS A 110 -9.00 -2.67 16.05
CA LYS A 110 -9.04 -1.72 17.17
C LYS A 110 -7.84 -1.79 18.11
N ASP A 111 -7.02 -2.81 17.96
CA ASP A 111 -5.77 -3.01 18.68
C ASP A 111 -4.62 -2.53 17.78
N PRO A 112 -3.76 -1.58 18.23
CA PRO A 112 -2.70 -1.01 17.40
C PRO A 112 -1.72 -2.04 16.83
N GLU A 113 -1.33 -3.05 17.63
CA GLU A 113 -0.38 -4.07 17.18
C GLU A 113 -1.03 -4.99 16.14
N THR A 114 -2.28 -5.38 16.35
CA THR A 114 -3.07 -6.14 15.36
C THR A 114 -3.24 -5.35 14.06
N ALA A 115 -3.60 -4.07 14.14
CA ALA A 115 -3.73 -3.20 12.97
C ALA A 115 -2.41 -3.13 12.18
N MET A 116 -1.29 -2.97 12.90
CA MET A 116 0.04 -2.94 12.30
C MET A 116 0.38 -4.25 11.58
N GLY A 117 0.18 -5.41 12.22
CA GLY A 117 0.51 -6.70 11.62
C GLY A 117 -0.36 -7.04 10.40
N TYR A 118 -1.65 -6.68 10.42
CA TYR A 118 -2.50 -6.82 9.24
C TYR A 118 -2.05 -5.92 8.09
N GLN A 119 -1.65 -4.70 8.41
CA GLN A 119 -1.13 -3.78 7.42
C GLN A 119 0.20 -4.27 6.82
N VAL A 120 1.13 -4.80 7.62
CA VAL A 120 2.40 -5.37 7.12
C VAL A 120 2.17 -6.46 6.06
N VAL A 121 1.21 -7.36 6.30
CA VAL A 121 0.85 -8.39 5.31
C VAL A 121 0.21 -7.77 4.07
N PHE A 122 -0.62 -6.75 4.25
CA PHE A 122 -1.28 -6.06 3.15
C PHE A 122 -0.30 -5.25 2.29
N ASP A 123 0.62 -4.49 2.89
CA ASP A 123 1.67 -3.75 2.18
C ASP A 123 2.64 -4.71 1.48
N THR A 124 2.87 -5.90 2.03
CA THR A 124 3.61 -6.97 1.34
C THR A 124 2.85 -7.48 0.12
N LEU A 125 1.54 -7.73 0.24
CA LEU A 125 0.67 -8.15 -0.88
C LEU A 125 0.71 -7.13 -2.02
N VAL A 126 0.56 -5.83 -1.70
CA VAL A 126 0.53 -4.76 -2.70
C VAL A 126 1.91 -4.19 -3.02
N ARG A 127 2.99 -4.71 -2.44
CA ARG A 127 4.38 -4.21 -2.62
C ARG A 127 4.53 -2.72 -2.34
N ASN A 128 3.84 -2.22 -1.32
CA ASN A 128 3.95 -0.85 -0.85
C ASN A 128 5.21 -0.70 0.01
N TRP A 129 6.25 -0.08 -0.53
CA TRP A 129 7.50 0.18 0.21
C TRP A 129 7.53 1.58 0.82
N ASP A 130 6.50 2.40 0.55
CA ASP A 130 6.32 3.73 1.12
C ASP A 130 5.30 3.68 2.26
N ASP A 131 5.42 2.71 3.16
CA ASP A 131 4.48 2.43 4.25
C ASP A 131 4.83 3.17 5.57
N GLY A 132 5.78 4.11 5.53
CA GLY A 132 6.29 4.78 6.72
C GLY A 132 5.30 5.74 7.41
N ASP A 133 5.64 6.20 8.63
CA ASP A 133 4.76 7.01 9.49
C ASP A 133 4.16 8.25 8.83
N ARG A 134 4.85 8.83 7.84
CA ARG A 134 4.35 9.99 7.08
C ARG A 134 3.02 9.73 6.36
N ASN A 135 2.71 8.45 6.13
CA ASN A 135 1.52 8.00 5.40
C ASN A 135 0.45 7.41 6.35
N ILE A 136 0.63 7.60 7.67
CA ILE A 136 -0.21 7.06 8.74
C ILE A 136 -0.78 8.20 9.57
N TRP A 137 -2.07 8.11 9.88
CA TRP A 137 -2.71 8.89 10.92
C TRP A 137 -3.09 8.02 12.10
N TYR A 138 -2.92 8.51 13.32
CA TYR A 138 -3.23 7.75 14.54
C TYR A 138 -4.56 8.20 15.13
N VAL A 139 -5.56 7.31 15.10
CA VAL A 139 -6.88 7.50 15.73
C VAL A 139 -6.90 6.75 17.06
N SER A 140 -6.85 7.47 18.18
CA SER A 140 -6.77 6.86 19.51
C SER A 140 -5.61 5.85 19.66
N GLY A 141 -4.46 6.16 19.04
CA GLY A 141 -3.28 5.28 19.02
C GLY A 141 -3.33 4.15 17.99
N ILE A 142 -4.42 4.02 17.21
CA ILE A 142 -4.58 3.01 16.18
C ILE A 142 -4.17 3.61 14.83
N PRO A 143 -3.26 2.98 14.08
CA PRO A 143 -2.79 3.52 12.81
C PRO A 143 -3.84 3.34 11.69
N VAL A 144 -3.93 4.35 10.82
CA VAL A 144 -4.79 4.40 9.62
C VAL A 144 -3.96 4.91 8.44
N TRP A 145 -3.78 4.10 7.39
CA TRP A 145 -2.99 4.46 6.21
C TRP A 145 -3.82 5.25 5.19
N PHE A 146 -3.21 6.29 4.63
CA PHE A 146 -3.91 7.20 3.72
C PHE A 146 -3.17 7.54 2.42
N ASP A 147 -1.94 7.07 2.27
CA ASP A 147 -1.13 7.30 1.09
C ASP A 147 -0.42 6.01 0.65
N PHE A 148 -0.61 5.64 -0.62
CA PHE A 148 -0.22 4.35 -1.17
C PHE A 148 0.59 4.48 -2.46
N GLY A 149 1.12 5.68 -2.75
CA GLY A 149 1.65 6.07 -4.06
C GLY A 149 2.75 5.18 -4.65
N ALA A 150 3.36 4.29 -3.87
CA ALA A 150 4.37 3.32 -4.30
C ALA A 150 3.86 1.87 -4.44
N SER A 151 2.57 1.64 -4.23
CA SER A 151 1.93 0.31 -4.29
C SER A 151 1.76 -0.18 -5.72
N LEU A 152 1.70 -1.51 -5.85
CA LEU A 152 1.58 -2.25 -7.10
C LEU A 152 2.65 -1.89 -8.13
N ASP A 153 3.83 -1.46 -7.67
CA ASP A 153 4.97 -1.18 -8.53
C ASP A 153 5.42 -2.49 -9.22
N PRO A 154 5.33 -2.57 -10.57
CA PRO A 154 5.74 -3.75 -11.32
C PRO A 154 7.21 -4.12 -11.11
N ARG A 155 8.07 -3.15 -10.76
CA ARG A 155 9.48 -3.41 -10.44
C ARG A 155 9.63 -4.24 -9.18
N CYS A 156 8.71 -4.07 -8.23
CA CYS A 156 8.70 -4.72 -6.92
C CYS A 156 7.89 -6.01 -6.91
N GLN A 157 7.37 -6.48 -8.05
CA GLN A 157 6.60 -7.73 -8.10
C GLN A 157 7.38 -8.90 -7.50
N ASN A 158 8.68 -8.98 -7.82
CA ASN A 158 9.60 -9.91 -7.19
C ASN A 158 9.91 -9.46 -5.76
N ILE A 159 9.68 -10.34 -4.78
CA ILE A 159 9.86 -10.05 -3.36
C ILE A 159 11.28 -9.56 -3.01
N TYR A 160 12.31 -10.07 -3.68
CA TYR A 160 13.68 -9.65 -3.43
C TYR A 160 13.96 -8.24 -3.95
N ARG A 161 13.33 -7.83 -5.05
CA ARG A 161 13.37 -6.42 -5.49
C ARG A 161 12.64 -5.51 -4.54
N PHE A 162 11.52 -5.98 -3.97
CA PHE A 162 10.80 -5.25 -2.93
C PHE A 162 11.66 -5.06 -1.67
N LEU A 163 12.36 -6.10 -1.20
CA LEU A 163 13.31 -6.01 -0.09
C LEU A 163 14.43 -5.00 -0.35
N LEU A 164 15.02 -4.99 -1.55
CA LEU A 164 16.02 -3.99 -1.92
C LEU A 164 15.46 -2.57 -1.84
N LYS A 165 14.22 -2.34 -2.25
CA LYS A 165 13.57 -1.02 -2.13
C LYS A 165 13.31 -0.61 -0.67
N LEU A 166 12.92 -1.54 0.19
CA LEU A 166 12.79 -1.29 1.62
C LEU A 166 14.15 -0.90 2.24
N GLN A 167 15.23 -1.59 1.84
CA GLN A 167 16.60 -1.28 2.29
C GLN A 167 17.07 0.09 1.77
N ASP A 168 16.90 0.39 0.48
CA ASP A 168 17.26 1.69 -0.09
C ASP A 168 16.49 2.84 0.60
N ALA A 169 15.20 2.64 0.91
CA ALA A 169 14.40 3.59 1.68
C ALA A 169 14.97 3.80 3.09
N GLN A 170 15.35 2.72 3.78
CA GLN A 170 15.96 2.79 5.10
C GLN A 170 17.32 3.51 5.08
N GLU A 171 18.19 3.22 4.10
CA GLU A 171 19.48 3.89 3.91
C GLU A 171 19.33 5.40 3.67
N THR A 172 18.20 5.84 3.11
CA THR A 172 17.86 7.26 2.92
C THR A 172 17.07 7.87 4.10
N GLY A 173 16.97 7.16 5.22
CA GLY A 173 16.32 7.62 6.44
C GLY A 173 14.79 7.46 6.46
N ARG A 174 14.19 6.82 5.46
CA ARG A 174 12.76 6.50 5.44
C ARG A 174 12.56 5.12 6.05
N VAL A 175 12.14 5.09 7.31
CA VAL A 175 11.93 3.82 8.03
C VAL A 175 10.56 3.25 7.71
N SER A 176 10.53 2.13 6.97
CA SER A 176 9.33 1.34 6.70
C SER A 176 8.71 0.79 7.98
N VAL A 177 7.38 0.69 8.00
CA VAL A 177 6.65 0.02 9.07
C VAL A 177 6.91 -1.48 9.05
N ILE A 178 6.96 -2.10 7.87
CA ILE A 178 7.32 -3.51 7.68
C ILE A 178 8.63 -3.81 8.40
N THR A 179 9.68 -3.04 8.13
CA THR A 179 10.99 -3.23 8.77
C THR A 179 10.88 -3.17 10.29
N ARG A 180 10.25 -2.11 10.82
CA ARG A 180 10.08 -1.93 12.28
C ARG A 180 9.29 -3.05 12.94
N TYR A 181 8.27 -3.58 12.26
CA TYR A 181 7.46 -4.66 12.79
C TYR A 181 8.29 -5.93 13.05
N PHE A 182 9.22 -6.24 12.14
CA PHE A 182 10.10 -7.41 12.23
C PHE A 182 11.38 -7.18 13.06
N GLU A 183 11.81 -5.94 13.29
CA GLU A 183 12.98 -5.65 14.15
C GLU A 183 12.76 -6.04 15.63
N ASP A 184 11.52 -5.98 16.11
CA ASP A 184 11.11 -6.35 17.47
C ASP A 184 10.10 -7.52 17.43
N PHE A 185 10.46 -8.59 16.73
CA PHE A 185 9.54 -9.69 16.47
C PHE A 185 9.22 -10.50 17.73
N SER A 186 7.97 -10.94 17.88
CA SER A 186 7.50 -11.71 19.04
C SER A 186 6.50 -12.79 18.63
N ARG A 187 6.25 -13.76 19.52
CA ARG A 187 5.24 -14.81 19.27
C ARG A 187 3.84 -14.23 19.03
N ARG A 188 3.48 -13.15 19.74
CA ARG A 188 2.20 -12.46 19.53
C ARG A 188 2.12 -11.86 18.12
N LYS A 189 3.21 -11.26 17.63
CA LYS A 189 3.30 -10.73 16.27
C LYS A 189 3.20 -11.84 15.21
N ASP A 190 3.78 -13.01 15.46
CA ASP A 190 3.66 -14.19 14.59
C ASP A 190 2.22 -14.71 14.50
N ASP A 191 1.50 -14.77 15.64
CA ASP A 191 0.08 -15.12 15.67
C ASP A 191 -0.79 -14.11 14.90
N ILE A 192 -0.45 -12.81 14.97
CA ILE A 192 -1.11 -11.75 14.20
C ILE A 192 -0.86 -11.95 12.71
N LEU A 193 0.39 -12.16 12.29
CA LEU A 193 0.75 -12.38 10.89
C LEU A 193 0.02 -13.61 10.31
N SER A 194 -0.05 -14.71 11.06
CA SER A 194 -0.76 -15.92 10.64
C SER A 194 -2.24 -15.66 10.32
N ARG A 195 -2.92 -14.85 11.15
CA ARG A 195 -4.31 -14.45 10.89
C ARG A 195 -4.44 -13.50 9.70
N ALA A 196 -3.52 -12.54 9.57
CA ALA A 196 -3.48 -11.60 8.45
C ALA A 196 -3.20 -12.29 7.11
N ILE A 197 -2.31 -13.28 7.08
CA ILE A 197 -2.05 -14.16 5.93
C ILE A 197 -3.32 -14.92 5.52
N SER A 198 -4.01 -15.51 6.49
CA SER A 198 -5.29 -16.19 6.23
C SER A 198 -6.34 -15.26 5.63
N MET A 199 -6.38 -13.99 6.07
CA MET A 199 -7.24 -12.96 5.49
C MET A 199 -6.87 -12.70 4.03
N VAL A 200 -5.59 -12.53 3.69
CA VAL A 200 -5.16 -12.31 2.29
C VAL A 200 -5.46 -13.52 1.42
N LYS A 201 -5.20 -14.73 1.90
CA LYS A 201 -5.51 -15.98 1.19
C LYS A 201 -7.00 -16.19 0.92
N SER A 202 -7.88 -15.52 1.67
CA SER A 202 -9.32 -15.56 1.43
C SER A 202 -9.77 -14.67 0.26
N ILE A 203 -8.92 -13.77 -0.23
CA ILE A 203 -9.22 -12.91 -1.38
C ILE A 203 -9.31 -13.78 -2.63
N THR A 204 -10.47 -13.76 -3.27
CA THR A 204 -10.75 -14.61 -4.43
C THR A 204 -10.36 -13.93 -5.74
N LEU A 205 -10.09 -14.72 -6.78
CA LEU A 205 -9.82 -14.18 -8.12
C LEU A 205 -11.00 -13.36 -8.67
N SER A 206 -12.24 -13.75 -8.36
CA SER A 206 -13.43 -12.99 -8.76
C SER A 206 -13.49 -11.63 -8.07
N GLU A 207 -13.12 -11.55 -6.79
CA GLU A 207 -13.04 -10.29 -6.07
C GLU A 207 -11.97 -9.37 -6.67
N ILE A 208 -10.77 -9.90 -6.93
CA ILE A 208 -9.68 -9.14 -7.58
C ILE A 208 -10.15 -8.57 -8.91
N ARG A 209 -10.81 -9.39 -9.74
CA ARG A 209 -11.32 -8.94 -11.05
C ARG A 209 -12.34 -7.82 -10.90
N ALA A 210 -13.29 -7.95 -9.98
CA ALA A 210 -14.30 -6.92 -9.72
C ALA A 210 -13.67 -5.61 -9.26
N ILE A 211 -12.71 -5.66 -8.33
CA ILE A 211 -12.00 -4.46 -7.83
C ILE A 211 -11.27 -3.74 -8.96
N VAL A 212 -10.53 -4.49 -9.77
CA VAL A 212 -9.71 -3.92 -10.81
C VAL A 212 -10.55 -3.36 -11.96
N GLU A 213 -11.73 -3.94 -12.23
CA GLU A 213 -12.72 -3.40 -13.16
C GLU A 213 -13.30 -2.07 -12.66
N VAL A 214 -13.69 -2.00 -11.38
CA VAL A 214 -14.21 -0.77 -10.75
C VAL A 214 -13.19 0.37 -10.72
N ALA A 215 -11.90 0.04 -10.65
CA ALA A 215 -10.85 1.05 -10.70
C ALA A 215 -10.57 1.60 -12.12
N GLU A 216 -11.28 1.11 -13.15
CA GLU A 216 -11.24 1.58 -14.54
C GLU A 216 -9.83 1.68 -15.13
N HIS A 217 -8.95 0.74 -14.77
CA HIS A 217 -7.57 0.77 -15.23
C HIS A 217 -7.38 0.12 -16.61
N ASN A 218 -6.67 0.79 -17.52
CA ASN A 218 -6.37 0.28 -18.87
C ASN A 218 -5.60 -1.06 -18.89
N TYR A 219 -4.91 -1.39 -17.79
CA TYR A 219 -4.15 -2.63 -17.63
C TYR A 219 -4.76 -3.56 -16.57
N ALA A 220 -6.10 -3.58 -16.48
CA ALA A 220 -6.84 -4.35 -15.50
C ALA A 220 -6.40 -5.84 -15.41
N GLY A 221 -6.25 -6.51 -16.56
CA GLY A 221 -5.82 -7.91 -16.60
C GLY A 221 -4.44 -8.13 -15.96
N PHE A 222 -3.49 -7.23 -16.21
CA PHE A 222 -2.14 -7.30 -15.64
C PHE A 222 -2.17 -7.20 -14.10
N PHE A 223 -2.90 -6.22 -13.56
CA PHE A 223 -2.99 -6.05 -12.10
C PHE A 223 -3.77 -7.17 -11.42
N ALA A 224 -4.78 -7.73 -12.10
CA ALA A 224 -5.48 -8.89 -11.58
C ALA A 224 -4.56 -10.12 -11.47
N GLU A 225 -3.73 -10.38 -12.50
CA GLU A 225 -2.73 -11.45 -12.48
C GLU A 225 -1.63 -11.19 -11.43
N TYR A 226 -1.16 -9.96 -11.33
CA TYR A 226 -0.17 -9.52 -10.33
C TYR A 226 -0.66 -9.83 -8.91
N LEU A 227 -1.87 -9.39 -8.58
CA LEU A 227 -2.47 -9.58 -7.27
C LEU A 227 -2.75 -11.06 -6.99
N ALA A 228 -3.32 -11.79 -7.95
CA ALA A 228 -3.60 -13.21 -7.79
C ALA A 228 -2.33 -14.01 -7.50
N LYS A 229 -1.22 -13.69 -8.19
CA LYS A 229 0.08 -14.29 -7.90
C LYS A 229 0.55 -13.96 -6.48
N ASN A 230 0.52 -12.69 -6.08
CA ASN A 230 0.96 -12.28 -4.75
C ASN A 230 0.11 -12.91 -3.62
N VAL A 231 -1.21 -13.03 -3.80
CA VAL A 231 -2.10 -13.75 -2.86
C VAL A 231 -1.65 -15.22 -2.72
N SER A 232 -1.34 -15.89 -3.83
CA SER A 232 -0.97 -17.31 -3.81
C SER A 232 0.36 -17.63 -3.10
N GLN A 233 1.27 -16.64 -3.02
CA GLN A 233 2.62 -16.79 -2.47
C GLN A 233 2.83 -15.99 -1.16
N ILE A 234 1.77 -15.40 -0.59
CA ILE A 234 1.91 -14.43 0.50
C ILE A 234 2.62 -15.01 1.74
N ASP A 235 2.43 -16.28 2.08
CA ASP A 235 3.12 -16.93 3.19
C ASP A 235 4.64 -16.97 2.96
N GLU A 236 5.05 -17.36 1.75
CA GLU A 236 6.46 -17.40 1.36
C GLU A 236 7.07 -16.00 1.37
N ASP A 237 6.34 -15.00 0.86
CA ASP A 237 6.76 -13.60 0.86
C ASP A 237 6.99 -13.07 2.29
N ILE A 238 6.07 -13.37 3.22
CA ILE A 238 6.19 -12.97 4.63
C ILE A 238 7.34 -13.70 5.32
N ASP A 239 7.52 -14.99 5.05
CA ASP A 239 8.66 -15.76 5.57
C ASP A 239 10.01 -15.19 5.08
N ILE A 240 10.08 -14.78 3.81
CA ILE A 240 11.26 -14.14 3.22
C ILE A 240 11.55 -12.79 3.89
N ILE A 241 10.52 -11.94 4.11
CA ILE A 241 10.67 -10.65 4.80
C ILE A 241 11.12 -10.88 6.25
N ARG A 242 10.50 -11.83 6.95
CA ARG A 242 10.89 -12.20 8.31
C ARG A 242 12.36 -12.62 8.37
N GLY A 243 12.80 -13.46 7.44
CA GLY A 243 14.21 -13.88 7.34
C GLY A 243 15.19 -12.75 7.02
N ALA A 244 14.73 -11.66 6.40
CA ALA A 244 15.55 -10.51 6.07
C ALA A 244 15.73 -9.53 7.24
N PHE A 245 14.72 -9.34 8.09
CA PHE A 245 14.69 -8.24 9.07
C PHE A 245 14.67 -8.67 10.55
N VAL A 246 14.36 -9.93 10.87
CA VAL A 246 14.46 -10.39 12.26
C VAL A 246 15.92 -10.35 12.70
N ARG A 247 16.24 -9.44 13.62
CA ARG A 247 17.57 -9.37 14.25
C ARG A 247 17.77 -10.60 15.11
N ARG A 248 18.93 -11.26 15.00
CA ARG A 248 19.32 -12.35 15.91
C ARG A 248 19.54 -11.81 17.32
N GLU A 249 18.52 -11.84 18.16
CA GLU A 249 18.70 -12.01 19.61
C GLU A 249 18.40 -13.47 19.97
N LEU A 250 19.22 -14.40 19.47
CA LEU A 250 19.20 -15.81 19.89
C LEU A 250 20.62 -16.37 19.93
N ASP A 251 21.42 -15.85 20.87
CA ASP A 251 22.45 -16.64 21.54
C ASP A 251 21.77 -17.48 22.64
N SER A 252 21.08 -18.56 22.26
CA SER A 252 20.88 -19.72 23.14
C SER A 252 20.15 -20.86 22.42
N ASP A 253 20.89 -21.95 22.21
CA ASP A 253 20.41 -23.34 22.20
C ASP A 253 19.02 -23.64 21.60
N ARG A 254 18.94 -23.62 20.27
CA ARG A 254 18.51 -24.76 19.43
C ARG A 254 18.26 -24.28 17.99
N SER A 255 19.18 -24.66 17.13
CA SER A 255 19.15 -24.72 15.66
C SER A 255 17.84 -24.31 14.94
N LEU A 256 17.81 -23.06 14.47
CA LEU A 256 17.45 -22.69 13.09
C LEU A 256 18.32 -21.47 12.74
N ILE A 257 19.44 -21.73 12.07
CA ILE A 257 20.41 -20.70 11.68
C ILE A 257 19.80 -19.91 10.51
N PHE A 258 19.07 -18.84 10.79
CA PHE A 258 18.70 -17.85 9.77
C PHE A 258 19.78 -16.77 9.73
N THR A 259 20.58 -16.76 8.67
CA THR A 259 21.52 -15.67 8.37
C THR A 259 20.79 -14.61 7.57
N SER A 260 20.96 -13.33 7.95
CA SER A 260 20.60 -12.19 7.10
C SER A 260 21.17 -12.44 5.70
N ILE A 261 20.30 -12.47 4.70
CA ILE A 261 20.71 -12.75 3.32
C ILE A 261 21.53 -11.54 2.81
N PRO A 262 22.80 -11.71 2.41
CA PRO A 262 23.61 -10.61 1.90
C PRO A 262 22.99 -10.00 0.64
N ARG A 263 23.17 -8.68 0.44
CA ARG A 263 22.69 -7.93 -0.75
C ARG A 263 23.00 -8.63 -2.09
N GLU A 264 24.14 -9.31 -2.14
CA GLU A 264 24.66 -10.07 -3.27
C GLU A 264 23.84 -11.33 -3.62
N ALA A 265 23.14 -11.93 -2.64
CA ALA A 265 22.30 -13.10 -2.85
C ALA A 265 20.95 -12.74 -3.48
N PHE A 266 20.39 -11.55 -3.16
CA PHE A 266 19.19 -11.04 -3.80
C PHE A 266 19.41 -10.74 -5.28
N GLY A 267 20.54 -10.11 -5.63
CA GLY A 267 20.89 -9.81 -7.02
C GLY A 267 20.98 -11.04 -7.93
N ARG A 268 21.32 -12.22 -7.38
CA ARG A 268 21.41 -13.49 -8.14
C ARG A 268 20.04 -14.11 -8.44
N GLN A 269 19.02 -13.79 -7.66
CA GLN A 269 17.64 -14.28 -7.82
C GLN A 269 16.75 -13.33 -8.63
N VAL A 270 17.26 -12.15 -8.97
CA VAL A 270 16.68 -11.26 -9.98
C VAL A 270 17.02 -11.81 -11.37
N LYS A 271 16.19 -12.72 -11.89
CA LYS A 271 16.14 -13.09 -13.31
C LYS A 271 14.79 -12.77 -13.89
#